data_AF-A0AA96GJM2-F1
#
_entry.id   AF-A0AA96GJM2-F1
#
_cell.length_a   1.000
_cell.length_b   1.000
_cell.length_c   1.000
_cell.angle_alpha   90.00
_cell.angle_beta   90.00
_cell.angle_gamma   90.00
#
_symmetry.space_group_name_H-M   'P 1'
#
loop_
_entity.id
_entity.type
_entity.pdbx_description
1 polymer ?
#
loop_
_entity_poly.entity_id
_entity_poly.type
_entity_poly.pdbx_seq_one_letter_code
_entity_poly.pdbx_strand_id
1 'polypeptide(L)'
;MVCGHTDCGAMGALLHQEKLQELPAVKAWLQHAETTMRIMKNLYTHLQGDEFAAAIRENVLVQLDHLKTHPAVATGLRRGNLRLHGWVYSIGTGDVWVKDWENK
;
A
#
# COMPACT_ATOMS: atom_id res chain seq x y z
N MET A 1 7.70 -9.00 4.70
CA MET A 1 7.28 -8.65 3.33
C MET A 1 5.87 -8.11 3.40
N VAL A 2 5.55 -7.09 2.60
CA VAL A 2 4.19 -6.58 2.38
C VAL A 2 3.85 -6.89 0.94
N CYS A 3 2.78 -7.63 0.68
CA CYS A 3 2.33 -7.97 -0.67
C CYS A 3 0.95 -7.36 -0.91
N GLY A 4 0.85 -6.44 -1.86
CA GLY A 4 -0.39 -6.04 -2.49
C GLY A 4 -0.70 -6.90 -3.72
N HIS A 5 -1.83 -6.65 -4.36
CA HIS A 5 -2.21 -7.36 -5.58
C HIS A 5 -3.07 -6.48 -6.50
N THR A 6 -3.08 -6.79 -7.80
CA THR A 6 -4.02 -6.17 -8.75
C THR A 6 -5.46 -6.51 -8.36
N ASP A 7 -6.41 -5.68 -8.79
CA ASP A 7 -7.84 -5.87 -8.50
C ASP A 7 -8.18 -5.89 -7.01
N CYS A 8 -7.36 -5.20 -6.19
CA CYS A 8 -7.60 -5.07 -4.76
C CYS A 8 -8.86 -4.24 -4.47
N GLY A 9 -9.95 -4.91 -4.08
CA GLY A 9 -11.22 -4.26 -3.74
C GLY A 9 -11.10 -3.20 -2.66
N ALA A 10 -10.19 -3.38 -1.68
CA ALA A 10 -9.92 -2.38 -0.65
C ALA A 10 -9.37 -1.07 -1.23
N MET A 11 -8.41 -1.16 -2.16
CA MET A 11 -7.85 0.03 -2.81
C MET A 11 -8.84 0.65 -3.78
N GLY A 12 -9.69 -0.16 -4.43
CA GLY A 12 -10.78 0.33 -5.27
C GLY A 12 -11.79 1.12 -4.44
N ALA A 13 -12.17 0.62 -3.27
CA ALA A 13 -13.08 1.30 -2.35
C ALA A 13 -12.43 2.54 -1.70
N LEU A 14 -11.11 2.55 -1.51
CA LEU A 14 -10.38 3.72 -1.01
C LEU A 14 -10.44 4.91 -1.98
N LEU A 15 -10.37 4.63 -3.29
CA LEU A 15 -10.52 5.63 -4.36
C LEU A 15 -11.98 6.02 -4.62
N HIS A 16 -12.93 5.12 -4.33
CA HIS A 16 -14.36 5.26 -4.56
C HIS A 16 -15.17 5.12 -3.26
N GLN A 17 -15.01 6.08 -2.35
CA GLN A 17 -15.56 6.00 -0.99
C GLN A 17 -17.09 5.98 -0.94
N GLU A 18 -17.77 6.41 -2.01
CA GLU A 18 -19.22 6.29 -2.18
C GLU A 18 -19.69 4.83 -2.08
N LYS A 19 -18.84 3.86 -2.46
CA LYS A 19 -19.14 2.42 -2.38
C LYS A 19 -19.09 1.86 -0.95
N LEU A 20 -18.65 2.66 0.02
CA LEU A 20 -18.51 2.25 1.42
C LEU A 20 -19.72 2.61 2.29
N GLN A 21 -20.76 3.24 1.74
CA GLN A 21 -21.92 3.72 2.51
C GLN A 21 -22.60 2.59 3.30
N GLU A 22 -22.74 1.41 2.70
CA GLU A 22 -23.37 0.23 3.31
C GLU A 22 -22.38 -0.67 4.08
N LEU A 23 -21.10 -0.28 4.17
CA LEU A 23 -20.02 -1.08 4.74
C LEU A 23 -19.25 -0.32 5.84
N PRO A 24 -19.90 0.06 6.96
CA PRO A 24 -19.30 0.92 7.98
C PRO A 24 -18.05 0.31 8.65
N ALA A 25 -18.02 -1.01 8.84
CA ALA A 25 -16.84 -1.70 9.38
C ALA A 25 -15.64 -1.63 8.43
N VAL A 26 -15.88 -1.80 7.12
CA VAL A 26 -14.83 -1.68 6.09
C VAL A 26 -14.36 -0.23 5.99
N LYS A 27 -15.28 0.74 6.06
CA LYS A 27 -14.95 2.16 6.08
C LYS A 27 -14.05 2.52 7.26
N ALA A 28 -14.36 2.03 8.46
CA ALA A 28 -13.54 2.24 9.65
C ALA A 28 -12.16 1.61 9.48
N TRP A 29 -12.09 0.37 8.99
CA TRP A 29 -10.81 -0.30 8.75
C TRP A 29 -9.95 0.40 7.68
N LEU A 30 -10.56 0.94 6.62
CA LEU A 30 -9.86 1.69 5.56
C LEU A 30 -9.26 3.02 6.03
N GLN A 31 -9.61 3.52 7.22
CA GLN A 31 -8.93 4.68 7.82
C GLN A 31 -7.42 4.43 8.00
N HIS A 32 -7.00 3.16 8.18
CA HIS A 32 -5.57 2.80 8.24
C HIS A 32 -4.83 2.98 6.89
N ALA A 33 -5.55 3.23 5.80
CA ALA A 33 -5.01 3.56 4.48
C ALA A 33 -5.22 5.04 4.11
N GLU A 34 -5.61 5.90 5.06
CA GLU A 34 -5.84 7.33 4.81
C GLU A 34 -4.57 8.04 4.28
N THR A 35 -3.38 7.68 4.77
CA THR A 35 -2.11 8.20 4.26
C THR A 35 -1.96 7.95 2.76
N THR A 36 -2.25 6.72 2.30
CA THR A 36 -2.26 6.36 0.88
C THR A 36 -3.22 7.25 0.10
N MET A 37 -4.45 7.40 0.59
CA MET A 37 -5.47 8.23 -0.06
C MET A 37 -4.99 9.69 -0.20
N ARG A 38 -4.43 10.26 0.88
CA ARG A 38 -3.93 11.63 0.89
C ARG A 38 -2.79 11.82 -0.11
N ILE A 39 -1.88 10.85 -0.21
CA ILE A 39 -0.80 10.86 -1.20
C ILE A 39 -1.38 10.81 -2.62
N MET A 40 -2.33 9.91 -2.88
CA MET A 40 -3.00 9.82 -4.18
C MET A 40 -3.65 11.15 -4.60
N LYS A 41 -4.36 11.82 -3.68
CA LYS A 41 -5.02 13.11 -3.97
C LYS A 41 -4.06 14.29 -4.15
N ASN A 42 -2.86 14.23 -3.59
CA ASN A 42 -1.95 15.38 -3.59
C ASN A 42 -0.81 15.23 -4.59
N LEU A 43 -0.31 14.02 -4.82
CA LEU A 43 0.92 13.76 -5.58
C LEU A 43 0.67 13.03 -6.91
N TYR A 44 -0.43 12.29 -7.02
CA TYR A 44 -0.76 11.50 -8.21
C TYR A 44 -1.87 12.13 -9.07
N THR A 45 -2.15 13.43 -8.90
CA THR A 45 -3.20 14.17 -9.63
C THR A 45 -2.99 14.28 -11.14
N HIS A 46 -1.78 13.98 -11.60
CA HIS A 46 -1.39 14.02 -13.01
C HIS A 46 -1.70 12.71 -13.75
N LEU A 47 -2.00 11.62 -13.03
CA LEU A 47 -2.35 10.34 -13.66
C LEU A 47 -3.74 10.42 -14.30
N GLN A 48 -3.91 9.70 -15.40
CA GLN A 48 -5.20 9.47 -16.04
C GLN A 48 -5.31 7.98 -16.38
N GLY A 49 -6.10 7.23 -15.61
CA GLY A 49 -6.38 5.81 -15.83
C GLY A 49 -5.48 4.83 -15.06
N ASP A 50 -4.36 5.29 -14.51
CA ASP A 50 -3.41 4.46 -13.74
C ASP A 50 -3.54 4.62 -12.21
N GLU A 51 -4.49 5.41 -11.73
CA GLU A 51 -4.66 5.77 -10.32
C GLU A 51 -4.86 4.53 -9.45
N PHE A 52 -5.56 3.52 -9.98
CA PHE A 52 -5.82 2.29 -9.24
C PHE A 52 -4.55 1.46 -9.02
N ALA A 53 -3.75 1.27 -10.08
CA ALA A 53 -2.47 0.57 -9.98
C ALA A 53 -1.47 1.35 -9.10
N ALA A 54 -1.48 2.69 -9.20
CA ALA A 54 -0.68 3.56 -8.33
C ALA A 54 -1.10 3.43 -6.87
N ALA A 55 -2.40 3.47 -6.55
CA ALA A 55 -2.89 3.33 -5.18
C ALA A 55 -2.50 2.00 -4.52
N ILE A 56 -2.52 0.90 -5.29
CA ILE A 56 -2.07 -0.42 -4.80
C ILE A 56 -0.59 -0.39 -4.43
N ARG A 57 0.26 0.12 -5.33
CA ARG A 57 1.70 0.23 -5.08
C ARG A 57 1.99 1.18 -3.92
N GLU A 58 1.35 2.34 -3.90
CA GLU A 58 1.52 3.34 -2.86
C GLU A 58 1.11 2.78 -1.49
N ASN A 59 0.02 2.02 -1.42
CA ASN A 59 -0.38 1.39 -0.16
C ASN A 59 0.69 0.41 0.35
N VAL A 60 1.31 -0.38 -0.53
CA VAL A 60 2.42 -1.25 -0.14
C VAL A 60 3.58 -0.44 0.45
N LEU A 61 3.93 0.70 -0.15
CA LEU A 61 4.97 1.60 0.36
C LEU A 61 4.60 2.18 1.73
N VAL A 62 3.38 2.69 1.88
CA VAL A 62 2.87 3.23 3.15
C VAL A 62 2.89 2.17 4.25
N GLN A 63 2.47 0.93 3.97
CA GLN A 63 2.52 -0.13 4.99
C GLN A 63 3.96 -0.54 5.35
N LEU A 64 4.90 -0.47 4.41
CA LEU A 64 6.32 -0.65 4.73
C LEU A 64 6.84 0.45 5.65
N ASP A 65 6.47 1.71 5.40
CA ASP A 65 6.82 2.82 6.27
C ASP A 65 6.17 2.72 7.65
N HIS A 66 4.93 2.23 7.74
CA HIS A 66 4.33 1.87 9.03
C HIS A 66 5.13 0.81 9.77
N LEU A 67 5.53 -0.28 9.09
CA LEU A 67 6.34 -1.34 9.71
C LEU A 67 7.66 -0.79 10.26
N LYS A 68 8.30 0.15 9.57
CA LYS A 68 9.56 0.77 10.04
C LYS A 68 9.41 1.53 11.36
N THR A 69 8.20 1.99 11.70
CA THR A 69 7.96 2.66 13.00
C THR A 69 7.83 1.66 14.15
N HIS A 70 7.60 0.37 13.86
CA HIS A 70 7.47 -0.65 14.90
C HIS A 70 8.84 -0.96 15.54
N PRO A 71 8.99 -0.93 16.89
CA PRO A 71 10.29 -1.05 17.56
C PRO A 71 11.09 -2.31 17.19
N ALA A 72 10.42 -3.46 17.05
CA ALA A 72 11.07 -4.72 16.67
C ALA A 72 11.63 -4.68 15.25
N VAL A 73 10.88 -4.09 14.31
CA VAL A 73 11.30 -3.95 12.91
C VAL A 73 12.43 -2.95 12.80
N ALA A 74 12.28 -1.78 13.43
CA ALA A 74 13.33 -0.75 13.46
C ALA A 74 14.65 -1.29 14.02
N THR A 75 14.58 -2.10 15.08
CA THR A 75 15.76 -2.73 15.69
C THR A 75 16.39 -3.76 14.75
N GLY A 76 15.58 -4.60 14.10
CA GLY A 76 16.09 -5.58 13.13
C GLY A 76 16.75 -4.91 11.92
N LEU A 77 16.14 -3.85 11.40
CA LEU A 77 16.69 -3.05 10.30
C LEU A 77 18.04 -2.44 10.68
N ARG A 78 18.15 -1.78 11.85
CA ARG A 78 19.42 -1.20 12.34
C ARG A 78 20.52 -2.24 12.55
N ARG A 79 20.16 -3.46 12.95
CA ARG A 79 21.11 -4.58 13.13
C ARG A 79 21.50 -5.25 11.80
N GLY A 80 20.87 -4.89 10.69
CA GLY A 80 21.09 -5.53 9.39
C GLY A 80 20.62 -6.99 9.30
N ASN A 81 19.87 -7.47 10.29
CA ASN A 81 19.37 -8.86 10.33
C ASN A 81 17.91 -9.00 9.89
N LEU A 82 17.28 -7.88 9.52
CA LEU A 82 15.95 -7.84 8.92
C LEU A 82 16.02 -7.08 7.60
N ARG A 83 15.28 -7.57 6.60
CA ARG A 83 15.04 -6.88 5.33
C ARG A 83 13.55 -6.73 5.11
N LEU A 84 13.17 -5.63 4.48
CA LEU A 84 11.80 -5.36 4.08
C LEU A 84 11.68 -5.40 2.56
N HIS A 85 10.61 -6.03 2.10
CA HIS A 85 10.30 -6.24 0.69
C HIS A 85 8.83 -5.87 0.46
N GLY A 86 8.58 -5.02 -0.53
CA GLY A 86 7.24 -4.62 -0.97
C GLY A 86 6.93 -5.23 -2.33
N TRP A 87 5.88 -6.02 -2.42
CA TRP A 87 5.50 -6.71 -3.65
C TRP A 87 4.10 -6.27 -4.10
N VAL A 88 3.85 -6.28 -5.41
CA VAL A 88 2.49 -6.27 -5.97
C VAL A 88 2.36 -7.43 -6.95
N TYR A 89 1.51 -8.39 -6.61
CA TYR A 89 1.20 -9.55 -7.45
C TYR A 89 0.10 -9.21 -8.46
N SER A 90 0.37 -9.45 -9.74
CA SER A 90 -0.64 -9.37 -10.81
C SER A 90 -1.44 -10.66 -10.86
N ILE A 91 -2.72 -10.60 -10.47
CA ILE A 91 -3.60 -11.78 -10.50
C ILE A 91 -3.80 -12.27 -11.94
N GLY A 92 -3.89 -11.36 -12.91
CA GLY A 92 -4.13 -11.70 -14.31
C GLY A 92 -2.93 -12.31 -15.03
N THR A 93 -1.71 -11.88 -14.71
CA THR A 93 -0.50 -12.30 -15.43
C THR A 93 0.43 -13.21 -14.64
N GLY A 94 0.30 -13.23 -13.31
CA GLY A 94 1.24 -13.92 -12.42
C GLY A 94 2.54 -13.14 -12.15
N ASP A 95 2.72 -11.97 -12.76
CA ASP A 95 3.90 -11.14 -12.57
C ASP A 95 3.95 -10.52 -11.17
N VAL A 96 5.16 -10.21 -10.71
CA VAL A 96 5.40 -9.54 -9.44
C VAL A 96 6.20 -8.27 -9.66
N TRP A 97 5.62 -7.13 -9.32
CA TRP A 97 6.39 -5.89 -9.12
C TRP A 97 7.06 -5.95 -7.75
N VAL A 98 8.37 -5.67 -7.70
CA VAL A 98 9.17 -5.76 -6.47
C VAL A 98 9.80 -4.41 -6.15
N LYS A 99 9.69 -4.01 -4.88
CA LYS A 99 10.44 -2.92 -4.25
C LYS A 99 11.22 -3.47 -3.08
N ASP A 100 12.53 -3.63 -3.27
CA ASP A 100 13.44 -3.95 -2.19
C ASP A 100 13.89 -2.67 -1.48
N TRP A 101 13.89 -2.73 -0.15
CA TRP A 101 14.46 -1.66 0.67
C TRP A 101 15.89 -2.03 1.04
N GLU A 102 16.86 -1.30 0.49
CA GLU A 102 18.25 -1.37 0.92
C GLU A 102 18.49 -0.35 2.03
N ASN A 103 19.08 -0.80 3.14
CA ASN A 103 19.61 0.10 4.16
C ASN A 103 20.77 0.89 3.54
N LYS A 104 20.55 2.14 3.14
CA LYS A 104 21.62 3.13 2.97
C LYS A 104 21.82 3.89 4.27
#